data_AF-A0A1S8X353-F1
#
_entry.id   AF-A0A1S8X353-F1
#
_cell.length_a   1.000
_cell.length_b   1.000
_cell.length_c   1.000
_cell.angle_alpha   90.00
_cell.angle_beta   90.00
_cell.angle_gamma   90.00
#
_symmetry.space_group_name_H-M   'P 1'
#
loop_
_entity.id
_entity.type
_entity.pdbx_description
1 polymer ?
#
loop_
_entity_poly.entity_id
_entity_poly.type
_entity_poly.pdbx_seq_one_letter_code
_entity_poly.pdbx_strand_id
1 'polypeptide(L)'
;MEIYQGDTLPEPRSMLEATAEANNLNAIMACQDAYTEAMNKVDVAQVEVQTVRVVDVVAEECQRLFQNFLDSFKEGDVSEYVERAKELKQLEKSTLVVDFTDIIMADSKLCGLIRDEYYRLNPELRLATKNFVNNHVPDTQNSGREFYVAFGDLPGLHRVRELTAAQIRRLIKIRAQVVRSHPVHPELLLGTFRCMECRVVMCGIEQPFKYTQPSVCFNPQCANRVKFELLTNESKFVDFQKVFPSGEFEDSEVMSYEVMSKRLTSAELDTICKMSQDRRLFSNLCNSLFLTIHGNKEVKKGILLMLFGGVSKFTGEGTHLRGHMNVCLVGDPSTAKSQFLKHVERFSPRAVYTSGKTSSAAGLTAAVVRDEESFEFVIEAGALMLAANGVCCILEFDKMDIRDQVTIHEAMEQQAISITKAGVKATLNARTSILAAANPISGRYDRSKSLRQNIGLSASIMSRFDLFFVLVDECNDIVDYAVARSIVDLHMSVQSSTDVQSYSVGDIRRHSMT
;
A
#
# COMPACT_ATOMS: atom_id res chain seq x y z
N MET A 1 90.04 -14.10 2.57
CA MET A 1 90.57 -15.47 2.72
C MET A 1 89.69 -16.17 3.73
N GLU A 2 88.84 -17.15 3.44
CA GLU A 2 88.54 -17.96 2.26
C GLU A 2 87.02 -18.29 2.37
N ILE A 3 86.22 -17.93 1.36
CA ILE A 3 85.64 -18.82 0.32
C ILE A 3 84.56 -19.75 0.88
N TYR A 4 83.31 -19.29 0.76
CA TYR A 4 82.10 -20.11 0.68
C TYR A 4 82.11 -20.87 -0.66
N GLN A 5 81.91 -22.19 -0.63
CA GLN A 5 81.48 -22.99 -1.78
C GLN A 5 80.02 -23.37 -1.59
N GLY A 6 79.20 -23.07 -2.60
CA GLY A 6 77.80 -23.48 -2.68
C GLY A 6 77.66 -24.92 -3.18
N ASP A 7 76.49 -25.51 -2.99
CA ASP A 7 75.60 -25.75 -4.14
C ASP A 7 74.21 -26.27 -3.72
N THR A 8 73.22 -25.85 -4.51
CA THR A 8 71.82 -26.33 -4.65
C THR A 8 70.74 -25.86 -3.64
N LEU A 9 69.87 -24.97 -4.13
CA LEU A 9 68.43 -24.94 -3.79
C LEU A 9 67.71 -25.95 -4.70
N PRO A 10 66.69 -26.68 -4.18
CA PRO A 10 65.32 -26.33 -4.59
C PRO A 10 64.22 -26.47 -3.50
N GLU A 11 63.25 -25.55 -3.64
CA GLU A 11 61.82 -25.52 -3.24
C GLU A 11 61.36 -25.48 -1.75
N PRO A 12 60.50 -24.50 -1.38
CA PRO A 12 59.90 -24.40 -0.06
C PRO A 12 58.60 -25.23 0.00
N ARG A 13 58.69 -26.47 0.50
CA ARG A 13 57.54 -27.22 1.01
C ARG A 13 57.86 -27.77 2.40
N SER A 14 57.36 -27.07 3.42
CA SER A 14 56.92 -27.64 4.72
C SER A 14 56.76 -26.60 5.86
N MET A 15 56.72 -25.29 5.57
CA MET A 15 56.26 -24.31 6.59
C MET A 15 54.75 -24.41 6.90
N LEU A 16 53.97 -25.10 6.06
CA LEU A 16 52.53 -25.36 6.29
C LEU A 16 52.28 -26.59 7.18
N GLU A 17 53.23 -27.52 7.26
CA GLU A 17 53.08 -28.72 8.10
C GLU A 17 53.43 -28.43 9.56
N ALA A 18 54.37 -27.50 9.81
CA ALA A 18 54.70 -27.05 11.17
C ALA A 18 53.60 -26.20 11.83
N THR A 19 52.67 -25.63 11.06
CA THR A 19 51.50 -24.91 11.61
C THR A 19 50.28 -25.81 11.83
N ALA A 20 50.32 -27.06 11.35
CA ALA A 20 49.21 -28.01 11.49
C ALA A 20 49.21 -28.75 12.84
N GLU A 21 50.31 -28.72 13.59
CA GLU A 21 50.41 -29.38 14.91
C GLU A 21 50.02 -28.47 16.09
N ALA A 22 49.75 -27.17 15.86
CA ALA A 22 49.44 -26.21 16.93
C ALA A 22 47.95 -25.88 17.12
N ASN A 23 47.07 -26.29 16.21
CA ASN A 23 45.64 -26.01 16.31
C ASN A 23 44.86 -27.30 16.51
N ASN A 24 44.74 -27.70 17.77
CA ASN A 24 43.84 -28.74 18.23
C ASN A 24 42.38 -28.22 18.18
N LEU A 25 41.94 -27.80 16.98
CA LEU A 25 40.59 -27.33 16.66
C LEU A 25 39.53 -28.35 17.06
N ASN A 26 39.87 -29.65 16.98
CA ASN A 26 39.01 -30.72 17.43
C ASN A 26 38.87 -30.77 18.96
N ALA A 27 39.90 -30.39 19.73
CA ALA A 27 39.81 -30.30 21.19
C ALA A 27 39.05 -29.04 21.65
N ILE A 28 39.17 -27.94 20.90
CA ILE A 28 38.39 -26.72 21.13
C ILE A 28 36.93 -26.95 20.77
N MET A 29 36.63 -27.55 19.61
CA MET A 29 35.27 -27.94 19.21
C MET A 29 34.68 -28.96 20.18
N ALA A 30 35.44 -29.97 20.62
CA ALA A 30 34.96 -30.92 21.63
C ALA A 30 34.70 -30.27 23.01
N CYS A 31 35.52 -29.29 23.41
CA CYS A 31 35.24 -28.51 24.61
C CYS A 31 34.03 -27.59 24.43
N GLN A 32 33.81 -27.05 23.24
CA GLN A 32 32.70 -26.17 22.92
C GLN A 32 31.39 -26.97 22.82
N ASP A 33 31.41 -28.16 22.24
CA ASP A 33 30.30 -29.11 22.22
C ASP A 33 30.00 -29.64 23.63
N ALA A 34 31.02 -29.95 24.44
CA ALA A 34 30.85 -30.30 25.84
C ALA A 34 30.32 -29.14 26.70
N TYR A 35 30.70 -27.89 26.40
CA TYR A 35 30.17 -26.68 27.05
C TYR A 35 28.73 -26.39 26.61
N THR A 36 28.38 -26.70 25.37
CA THR A 36 27.02 -26.55 24.82
C THR A 36 26.10 -27.66 25.34
N GLU A 37 26.59 -28.89 25.47
CA GLU A 37 25.90 -29.99 26.14
C GLU A 37 25.76 -29.77 27.64
N ALA A 38 26.74 -29.12 28.29
CA ALA A 38 26.65 -28.75 29.70
C ALA A 38 25.68 -27.58 29.93
N MET A 39 25.62 -26.58 29.03
CA MET A 39 24.59 -25.53 29.03
C MET A 39 23.18 -26.09 28.77
N ASN A 40 23.06 -27.10 27.89
CA ASN A 40 21.79 -27.82 27.66
C ASN A 40 21.40 -28.75 28.82
N LYS A 41 22.31 -29.04 29.75
CA LYS A 41 22.08 -29.80 31.00
C LYS A 41 21.97 -28.93 32.25
N VAL A 42 22.10 -27.60 32.12
CA VAL A 42 21.60 -26.71 33.17
C VAL A 42 20.09 -26.66 32.97
N ASP A 43 19.40 -27.60 33.63
CA ASP A 43 17.99 -27.48 33.92
C ASP A 43 17.77 -26.15 34.65
N VAL A 44 17.57 -25.08 33.87
CA VAL A 44 16.72 -23.98 34.31
C VAL A 44 15.41 -24.69 34.58
N ALA A 45 15.13 -24.95 35.86
CA ALA A 45 13.85 -25.45 36.30
C ALA A 45 12.78 -24.51 35.75
N GLN A 46 12.29 -24.80 34.55
CA GLN A 46 11.03 -24.35 34.05
C GLN A 46 10.03 -25.02 34.96
N VAL A 47 9.74 -24.37 36.08
CA VAL A 47 8.50 -24.60 36.78
C VAL A 47 7.44 -24.07 35.80
N GLU A 48 7.10 -24.89 34.81
CA GLU A 48 5.90 -24.71 34.02
C GLU A 48 4.78 -24.63 35.04
N VAL A 49 4.23 -23.44 35.22
CA VAL A 49 3.00 -23.27 35.99
C VAL A 49 2.00 -24.19 35.32
N GLN A 50 1.67 -25.32 35.97
CA GLN A 50 0.59 -26.21 35.57
C GLN A 50 -0.73 -25.47 35.76
N THR A 51 -0.99 -24.50 34.88
CA THR A 51 -2.34 -24.07 34.60
C THR A 51 -3.02 -25.29 34.00
N VAL A 52 -4.08 -25.78 34.63
CA VAL A 52 -4.98 -26.77 34.03
C VAL A 52 -5.50 -26.13 32.74
N ARG A 53 -4.88 -26.47 31.61
CA ARG A 53 -5.33 -26.00 30.29
C ARG A 53 -6.60 -26.76 29.99
N VAL A 54 -7.74 -26.07 30.04
CA VAL A 54 -8.98 -26.59 29.46
C VAL A 54 -8.71 -26.72 27.97
N VAL A 55 -8.67 -27.96 27.48
CA VAL A 55 -8.35 -28.25 26.09
C VAL A 55 -9.52 -27.80 25.22
N ASP A 56 -9.23 -26.92 24.27
CA ASP A 56 -10.20 -26.44 23.31
C ASP A 56 -10.27 -27.41 22.13
N VAL A 57 -11.20 -28.36 22.22
CA VAL A 57 -11.37 -29.43 21.21
C VAL A 57 -11.59 -28.86 19.81
N VAL A 58 -12.30 -27.73 19.69
CA VAL A 58 -12.58 -27.08 18.40
C VAL A 58 -11.30 -26.47 17.81
N ALA A 59 -10.45 -25.92 18.67
CA ALA A 59 -9.20 -25.29 18.26
C ALA A 59 -8.16 -26.32 17.80
N GLU A 60 -8.05 -27.46 18.49
CA GLU A 60 -7.23 -28.60 18.06
C GLU A 60 -7.75 -29.22 16.76
N GLU A 61 -9.07 -29.35 16.61
CA GLU A 61 -9.67 -29.83 15.37
C GLU A 61 -9.35 -28.87 14.20
N CYS A 62 -9.46 -27.57 14.42
CA CYS A 62 -9.08 -26.54 13.44
C CYS A 62 -7.59 -26.62 13.09
N GLN A 63 -6.71 -26.81 14.07
CA GLN A 63 -5.28 -26.96 13.87
C GLN A 63 -4.98 -28.15 12.94
N ARG A 64 -5.59 -29.31 13.22
CA ARG A 64 -5.41 -30.54 12.44
C ARG A 64 -5.96 -30.38 11.02
N LEU A 65 -7.15 -29.81 10.87
CA LEU A 65 -7.77 -29.55 9.56
C LEU A 65 -6.91 -28.59 8.74
N PHE A 66 -6.40 -27.52 9.35
CA PHE A 66 -5.55 -26.56 8.67
C PHE A 66 -4.20 -27.15 8.26
N GLN A 67 -3.59 -27.97 9.11
CA GLN A 67 -2.35 -28.66 8.76
C GLN A 67 -2.57 -29.64 7.59
N ASN A 68 -3.65 -30.42 7.64
CA ASN A 68 -4.01 -31.31 6.53
C ASN A 68 -4.25 -30.53 5.25
N PHE A 69 -4.91 -29.37 5.32
CA PHE A 69 -5.11 -28.49 4.17
C PHE A 69 -3.78 -28.07 3.54
N LEU A 70 -2.82 -27.60 4.35
CA LEU A 70 -1.49 -27.20 3.86
C LEU A 70 -0.71 -28.37 3.21
N ASP A 71 -0.86 -29.58 3.74
CA ASP A 71 -0.19 -30.79 3.21
C ASP A 71 -0.87 -31.36 1.95
N SER A 72 -2.19 -31.21 1.83
CA SER A 72 -3.00 -31.86 0.78
C SER A 72 -3.27 -30.97 -0.43
N PHE A 73 -3.24 -29.65 -0.28
CA PHE A 73 -3.59 -28.73 -1.36
C PHE A 73 -2.53 -28.74 -2.47
N LYS A 74 -2.98 -29.05 -3.68
CA LYS A 74 -2.16 -29.05 -4.91
C LYS A 74 -2.88 -28.26 -5.98
N GLU A 75 -2.23 -27.24 -6.51
CA GLU A 75 -2.71 -26.55 -7.70
C GLU A 75 -2.06 -27.21 -8.93
N GLY A 76 -2.84 -28.05 -9.63
CA GLY A 76 -2.31 -28.89 -10.71
C GLY A 76 -1.42 -30.02 -10.19
N ASP A 77 -0.11 -29.95 -10.49
CA ASP A 77 0.88 -30.99 -10.15
C ASP A 77 1.94 -30.51 -9.12
N VAL A 78 1.85 -29.24 -8.70
CA VAL A 78 2.80 -28.61 -7.77
C VAL A 78 2.10 -28.22 -6.48
N SER A 79 2.74 -28.52 -5.35
CA SER A 79 2.26 -28.11 -4.02
C SER A 79 2.75 -26.70 -3.72
N GLU A 80 1.94 -25.70 -4.10
CA GLU A 80 2.29 -24.28 -3.99
C GLU A 80 2.71 -23.88 -2.57
N TYR A 81 1.99 -24.35 -1.54
CA TYR A 81 2.27 -24.03 -0.14
C TYR A 81 3.60 -24.62 0.36
N VAL A 82 4.03 -25.75 -0.20
CA VAL A 82 5.34 -26.35 0.12
C VAL A 82 6.46 -25.54 -0.53
N GLU A 83 6.26 -25.03 -1.75
CA GLU A 83 7.21 -24.12 -2.39
C GLU A 83 7.30 -22.79 -1.66
N ARG A 84 6.16 -22.16 -1.32
CA ARG A 84 6.11 -20.96 -0.48
C ARG A 84 6.83 -21.18 0.85
N ALA A 85 6.70 -22.35 1.48
CA ALA A 85 7.45 -22.69 2.71
C ALA A 85 8.96 -22.81 2.49
N LYS A 86 9.41 -23.30 1.33
CA LYS A 86 10.84 -23.30 0.95
C LYS A 86 11.36 -21.89 0.67
N GLU A 87 10.55 -21.02 0.08
CA GLU A 87 10.89 -19.60 -0.12
C GLU A 87 11.05 -18.85 1.21
N LEU A 88 10.27 -19.19 2.25
CA LEU A 88 10.45 -18.64 3.59
C LEU A 88 11.87 -18.88 4.12
N LYS A 89 12.48 -20.03 3.80
CA LYS A 89 13.87 -20.34 4.16
C LYS A 89 14.84 -19.40 3.44
N GLN A 90 14.67 -19.18 2.14
CA GLN A 90 15.59 -18.38 1.34
C GLN A 90 15.61 -16.90 1.75
N LEU A 91 14.45 -16.38 2.15
CA LEU A 91 14.25 -14.96 2.47
C LEU A 91 14.24 -14.66 3.98
N GLU A 92 14.46 -15.67 4.82
CA GLU A 92 14.32 -15.59 6.30
C GLU A 92 13.01 -14.96 6.78
N LYS A 93 11.93 -15.13 6.02
CA LYS A 93 10.62 -14.57 6.36
C LYS A 93 9.92 -15.44 7.39
N SER A 94 9.17 -14.78 8.28
CA SER A 94 8.35 -15.42 9.31
C SER A 94 6.86 -15.50 8.97
N THR A 95 6.43 -15.02 7.80
CA THR A 95 4.99 -14.92 7.46
C THR A 95 4.65 -15.76 6.23
N LEU A 96 3.75 -16.73 6.39
CA LEU A 96 3.18 -17.52 5.30
C LEU A 96 1.88 -16.86 4.80
N VAL A 97 1.82 -16.56 3.52
CA VAL A 97 0.61 -16.02 2.88
C VAL A 97 -0.24 -17.18 2.35
N VAL A 98 -1.49 -17.25 2.79
CA VAL A 98 -2.46 -18.29 2.42
C VAL A 98 -3.69 -17.65 1.80
N ASP A 99 -4.07 -18.09 0.61
CA ASP A 99 -5.20 -17.50 -0.11
C ASP A 99 -6.52 -18.11 0.39
N PHE A 100 -7.49 -17.25 0.71
CA PHE A 100 -8.72 -17.68 1.37
C PHE A 100 -9.66 -18.41 0.41
N THR A 101 -9.52 -18.19 -0.90
CA THR A 101 -10.19 -18.94 -1.96
C THR A 101 -9.89 -20.43 -1.88
N ASP A 102 -8.66 -20.78 -1.56
CA ASP A 102 -8.18 -22.15 -1.56
C ASP A 102 -8.73 -22.91 -0.36
N ILE A 103 -8.81 -22.23 0.78
CA ILE A 103 -9.45 -22.74 2.00
C ILE A 103 -10.95 -23.00 1.74
N ILE A 104 -11.62 -22.14 0.99
CA ILE A 104 -13.03 -22.33 0.62
C ILE A 104 -13.20 -23.57 -0.26
N MET A 105 -12.30 -23.79 -1.22
CA MET A 105 -12.36 -24.94 -2.12
C MET A 105 -12.07 -26.27 -1.40
N ALA A 106 -11.11 -26.27 -0.48
CA ALA A 106 -10.75 -27.48 0.25
C ALA A 106 -11.78 -27.82 1.33
N ASP A 107 -12.07 -26.89 2.24
CA ASP A 107 -12.89 -27.15 3.42
C ASP A 107 -13.78 -25.96 3.81
N SER A 108 -15.06 -26.03 3.43
CA SER A 108 -16.08 -25.03 3.80
C SER A 108 -16.28 -24.87 5.32
N LYS A 109 -16.08 -25.95 6.09
CA LYS A 109 -16.20 -25.93 7.56
C LYS A 109 -15.05 -25.13 8.21
N LEU A 110 -13.82 -25.40 7.78
CA LEU A 110 -12.64 -24.70 8.25
C LEU A 110 -12.73 -23.20 7.96
N CYS A 111 -13.20 -22.85 6.76
CA CYS A 111 -13.47 -21.48 6.36
C CYS A 111 -14.45 -20.76 7.30
N GLY A 112 -15.58 -21.40 7.65
CA GLY A 112 -16.56 -20.84 8.58
C GLY A 112 -15.97 -20.56 9.96
N LEU A 113 -15.21 -21.51 10.51
CA LEU A 113 -14.54 -21.37 11.81
C LEU A 113 -13.52 -20.23 11.83
N ILE A 114 -12.65 -20.17 10.83
CA ILE A 114 -11.62 -19.12 10.72
C ILE A 114 -12.27 -17.75 10.54
N ARG A 115 -13.34 -17.64 9.75
CA ARG A 115 -14.01 -16.35 9.50
C ARG A 115 -14.70 -15.80 10.75
N ASP A 116 -15.37 -16.67 11.53
CA ASP A 116 -16.20 -16.24 12.65
C ASP A 116 -15.41 -16.08 13.97
N GLU A 117 -14.39 -16.91 14.22
CA GLU A 117 -13.63 -16.93 15.48
C GLU A 117 -12.10 -16.80 15.29
N TYR A 118 -11.65 -15.98 14.33
CA TYR A 118 -10.21 -15.83 14.01
C TYR A 118 -9.33 -15.51 15.22
N TYR A 119 -9.74 -14.57 16.08
CA TYR A 119 -8.91 -14.14 17.22
C TYR A 119 -8.59 -15.29 18.18
N ARG A 120 -9.54 -16.20 18.39
CA ARG A 120 -9.39 -17.38 19.26
C ARG A 120 -8.50 -18.45 18.62
N LEU A 121 -8.64 -18.64 17.30
CA LEU A 121 -7.95 -19.68 16.53
C LEU A 121 -6.53 -19.27 16.07
N ASN A 122 -6.21 -17.97 16.06
CA ASN A 122 -4.90 -17.45 15.67
C ASN A 122 -3.69 -18.16 16.32
N PRO A 123 -3.61 -18.39 17.65
CA PRO A 123 -2.47 -19.11 18.24
C PRO A 123 -2.32 -20.55 17.71
N GLU A 124 -3.43 -21.25 17.51
CA GLU A 124 -3.41 -22.62 16.98
C GLU A 124 -3.03 -22.66 15.50
N LEU A 125 -3.48 -21.69 14.70
CA LEU A 125 -3.07 -21.55 13.31
C LEU A 125 -1.56 -21.32 13.18
N ARG A 126 -0.97 -20.48 14.05
CA ARG A 126 0.49 -20.27 14.11
C ARG A 126 1.22 -21.56 14.47
N LEU A 127 0.69 -22.34 15.40
CA LEU A 127 1.26 -23.62 15.79
C LEU A 127 1.18 -24.64 14.63
N ALA A 128 0.05 -24.72 13.94
CA ALA A 128 -0.13 -25.56 12.74
C ALA A 128 0.89 -25.20 11.66
N THR A 129 1.08 -23.91 11.37
CA THR A 129 2.09 -23.44 10.40
C THR A 129 3.50 -23.78 10.84
N LYS A 130 3.81 -23.63 12.13
CA LYS A 130 5.12 -24.03 12.67
C LYS A 130 5.37 -25.53 12.49
N ASN A 131 4.38 -26.37 12.78
CA ASN A 131 4.48 -27.81 12.60
C ASN A 131 4.67 -28.18 11.12
N PHE A 132 3.91 -27.55 10.23
CA PHE A 132 4.03 -27.73 8.78
C PHE A 132 5.43 -27.37 8.27
N VAL A 133 5.95 -26.19 8.63
CA VAL A 133 7.29 -25.74 8.22
C VAL A 133 8.37 -26.68 8.77
N ASN A 134 8.26 -27.11 10.03
CA ASN A 134 9.21 -28.04 10.64
C ASN A 134 9.22 -29.42 9.97
N ASN A 135 8.07 -29.90 9.46
CA ASN A 135 7.96 -31.18 8.78
C ASN A 135 8.60 -31.15 7.38
N HIS A 136 8.43 -30.05 6.64
CA HIS A 136 8.94 -29.92 5.27
C HIS A 136 10.35 -29.31 5.19
N VAL A 137 10.79 -28.60 6.24
CA VAL A 137 12.09 -27.92 6.31
C VAL A 137 12.81 -28.26 7.64
N PRO A 138 13.69 -29.28 7.66
CA PRO A 138 14.25 -29.83 8.90
C PRO A 138 15.20 -28.89 9.68
N ASP A 139 15.77 -27.86 9.05
CA ASP A 139 16.67 -26.89 9.71
C ASP A 139 15.97 -25.96 10.71
N THR A 140 14.63 -25.90 10.72
CA THR A 140 13.88 -24.93 11.55
C THR A 140 13.45 -25.42 12.92
N GLN A 141 13.63 -26.72 13.21
CA GLN A 141 13.14 -27.39 14.43
C GLN A 141 13.60 -26.70 15.73
N ASN A 142 14.76 -26.04 15.73
CA ASN A 142 15.36 -25.39 16.91
C ASN A 142 15.53 -23.87 16.77
N SER A 143 14.97 -23.25 15.72
CA SER A 143 15.25 -21.84 15.42
C SER A 143 14.58 -20.85 16.36
N GLY A 144 13.63 -21.30 17.21
CA GLY A 144 12.82 -20.43 18.07
C GLY A 144 11.97 -19.40 17.30
N ARG A 145 11.94 -19.48 15.95
CA ARG A 145 11.24 -18.55 15.07
C ARG A 145 9.74 -18.75 15.20
N GLU A 146 9.02 -17.64 15.31
CA GLU A 146 7.57 -17.60 15.28
C GLU A 146 7.12 -17.45 13.83
N PHE A 147 6.09 -18.22 13.46
CA PHE A 147 5.49 -18.13 12.15
C PHE A 147 4.11 -17.47 12.26
N TYR A 148 3.86 -16.54 11.34
CA TYR A 148 2.61 -15.81 11.22
C TYR A 148 1.88 -16.26 9.97
N VAL A 149 0.55 -16.31 10.04
CA VAL A 149 -0.31 -16.60 8.90
C VAL A 149 -0.96 -15.30 8.46
N ALA A 150 -0.76 -14.93 7.19
CA ALA A 150 -1.45 -13.82 6.56
C ALA A 150 -2.44 -14.37 5.53
N PHE A 151 -3.71 -13.98 5.64
CA PHE A 151 -4.74 -14.41 4.70
C PHE A 151 -4.84 -13.46 3.51
N GLY A 152 -4.61 -14.00 2.32
CA GLY A 152 -4.84 -13.36 1.03
C GLY A 152 -6.28 -13.52 0.56
N ASP A 153 -6.72 -12.60 -0.29
CA ASP A 153 -7.97 -12.65 -1.05
C ASP A 153 -9.26 -13.10 -0.34
N LEU A 154 -9.58 -12.47 0.79
CA LEU A 154 -10.87 -12.69 1.43
C LEU A 154 -12.05 -12.23 0.55
N PRO A 155 -13.08 -13.07 0.35
CA PRO A 155 -14.33 -12.66 -0.29
C PRO A 155 -15.16 -11.80 0.67
N GLY A 156 -15.73 -10.72 0.16
CA GLY A 156 -16.50 -9.76 0.94
C GLY A 156 -15.65 -8.54 1.31
N LEU A 157 -15.75 -7.51 0.47
CA LEU A 157 -15.17 -6.21 0.76
C LEU A 157 -16.13 -5.39 1.62
N HIS A 158 -15.70 -5.00 2.81
CA HIS A 158 -16.48 -4.16 3.71
C HIS A 158 -15.98 -2.73 3.72
N ARG A 159 -16.91 -1.78 3.69
CA ARG A 159 -16.58 -0.36 3.85
C ARG A 159 -16.38 -0.06 5.34
N VAL A 160 -15.47 0.86 5.66
CA VAL A 160 -15.21 1.28 7.06
C VAL A 160 -16.51 1.71 7.78
N ARG A 161 -17.44 2.32 7.06
CA ARG A 161 -18.74 2.79 7.58
C ARG A 161 -19.73 1.67 7.92
N GLU A 162 -19.52 0.47 7.39
CA GLU A 162 -20.41 -0.69 7.59
C GLU A 162 -20.00 -1.53 8.81
N LEU A 163 -18.88 -1.18 9.44
CA LEU A 163 -18.34 -1.93 10.57
C LEU A 163 -19.21 -1.74 11.82
N THR A 164 -19.66 -2.84 12.40
CA THR A 164 -20.48 -2.86 13.62
C THR A 164 -19.88 -3.79 14.67
N ALA A 165 -20.32 -3.67 15.93
CA ALA A 165 -19.84 -4.51 17.02
C ALA A 165 -20.07 -6.03 16.79
N ALA A 166 -21.03 -6.41 15.94
CA ALA A 166 -21.30 -7.80 15.58
C ALA A 166 -20.14 -8.48 14.82
N GLN A 167 -19.24 -7.68 14.25
CA GLN A 167 -18.09 -8.12 13.47
C GLN A 167 -16.79 -8.22 14.29
N ILE A 168 -16.84 -7.93 15.59
CA ILE A 168 -15.70 -8.09 16.49
C ILE A 168 -15.23 -9.56 16.48
N ARG A 169 -13.91 -9.77 16.44
CA ARG A 169 -13.22 -11.08 16.39
C ARG A 169 -13.37 -11.87 15.08
N ARG A 170 -14.05 -11.32 14.07
CA ARG A 170 -14.18 -11.91 12.74
C ARG A 170 -13.09 -11.43 11.79
N LEU A 171 -12.79 -12.25 10.79
CA LEU A 171 -11.87 -11.89 9.72
C LEU A 171 -12.62 -11.12 8.62
N ILE A 172 -12.17 -9.89 8.33
CA ILE A 172 -12.82 -8.97 7.39
C ILE A 172 -11.78 -8.29 6.51
N LYS A 173 -12.10 -8.11 5.23
CA LYS A 173 -11.29 -7.33 4.28
C LYS A 173 -11.82 -5.91 4.21
N ILE A 174 -10.96 -4.94 4.56
CA ILE A 174 -11.24 -3.51 4.45
C ILE A 174 -10.29 -2.92 3.43
N ARG A 175 -10.82 -2.10 2.52
CA ARG A 175 -10.02 -1.26 1.63
C ARG A 175 -10.22 0.19 2.04
N ALA A 176 -9.11 0.90 2.20
CA ALA A 176 -9.13 2.32 2.51
C ALA A 176 -7.84 3.00 2.04
N GLN A 177 -7.92 4.31 1.87
CA GLN A 177 -6.77 5.14 1.56
C GLN A 177 -6.11 5.62 2.84
N VAL A 178 -4.81 5.42 2.99
CA VAL A 178 -4.06 5.91 4.15
C VAL A 178 -3.81 7.41 4.00
N VAL A 179 -4.29 8.20 4.97
CA VAL A 179 -4.10 9.66 4.99
C VAL A 179 -2.97 10.06 5.93
N ARG A 180 -2.87 9.38 7.07
CA ARG A 180 -1.81 9.62 8.05
C ARG A 180 -1.13 8.32 8.42
N SER A 181 0.18 8.37 8.61
CA SER A 181 0.97 7.26 9.12
C SER A 181 1.91 7.72 10.21
N HIS A 182 1.99 6.92 11.26
CA HIS A 182 3.01 7.05 12.30
C HIS A 182 4.29 6.32 11.86
N PRO A 183 5.45 6.69 12.41
CA PRO A 183 6.67 5.90 12.24
C PRO A 183 6.50 4.50 12.84
N VAL A 184 7.37 3.58 12.41
CA VAL A 184 7.41 2.21 12.93
C VAL A 184 7.98 2.25 14.35
N HIS A 185 7.30 1.59 15.28
CA HIS A 185 7.70 1.50 16.68
C HIS A 185 7.79 0.04 17.13
N PRO A 186 8.85 -0.37 17.84
CA PRO A 186 8.93 -1.69 18.44
C PRO A 186 8.03 -1.77 19.70
N GLU A 187 7.12 -2.74 19.73
CA GLU A 187 6.29 -3.06 20.90
C GLU A 187 6.82 -4.32 21.60
N LEU A 188 6.87 -4.27 22.92
CA LEU A 188 7.22 -5.42 23.75
C LEU A 188 6.06 -6.40 23.76
N LEU A 189 6.18 -7.55 23.07
CA LEU A 189 5.13 -8.58 23.05
C LEU A 189 5.26 -9.53 24.25
N LEU A 190 6.46 -10.04 24.45
CA LEU A 190 6.80 -10.96 25.55
C LEU A 190 7.97 -10.36 26.34
N GLY A 191 7.68 -9.96 27.57
CA GLY A 191 8.66 -9.46 28.51
C GLY A 191 9.37 -10.59 29.23
N THR A 192 10.70 -10.51 29.27
CA THR A 192 11.52 -11.33 30.14
C THR A 192 11.96 -10.50 31.33
N PHE A 193 11.57 -10.91 32.54
CA PHE A 193 11.77 -10.15 33.76
C PHE A 193 12.72 -10.87 34.72
N ARG A 194 13.68 -10.16 35.28
CA ARG A 194 14.57 -10.65 36.33
C ARG A 194 14.07 -10.17 37.69
N CYS A 195 13.91 -11.09 38.63
CA CYS A 195 13.63 -10.74 40.02
C CYS A 195 14.87 -10.13 40.68
N MET A 196 14.75 -8.96 41.30
CA MET A 196 15.89 -8.30 41.96
C MET A 196 16.32 -8.97 43.28
N GLU A 197 15.44 -9.76 43.90
CA GLU A 197 15.74 -10.43 45.18
C GLU A 197 16.36 -11.82 44.98
N CYS A 198 15.79 -12.65 44.10
CA CYS A 198 16.26 -14.03 43.89
C CYS A 198 16.98 -14.24 42.55
N ARG A 199 17.10 -13.20 41.71
CA ARG A 199 17.72 -13.23 40.36
C ARG A 199 17.14 -14.23 39.37
N VAL A 200 16.01 -14.87 39.70
CA VAL A 200 15.29 -15.75 38.78
C VAL A 200 14.77 -14.94 37.61
N VAL A 201 15.04 -15.45 36.40
CA VAL A 201 14.57 -14.90 35.14
C VAL A 201 13.23 -15.56 34.80
N MET A 202 12.22 -14.74 34.55
CA MET A 202 10.86 -15.12 34.20
C MET A 202 10.63 -14.71 32.75
N CYS A 203 10.60 -15.69 31.86
CA CYS A 203 10.42 -15.47 30.43
C CYS A 203 8.93 -15.57 30.05
N GLY A 204 8.56 -14.97 28.92
CA GLY A 204 7.26 -15.21 28.29
C GLY A 204 6.08 -14.53 28.98
N ILE A 205 6.31 -13.42 29.70
CA ILE A 205 5.22 -12.65 30.31
C ILE A 205 4.61 -11.77 29.22
N GLU A 206 3.41 -12.15 28.77
CA GLU A 206 2.62 -11.39 27.79
C GLU A 206 2.35 -9.96 28.27
N GLN A 207 2.45 -9.02 27.33
CA GLN A 207 2.17 -7.60 27.55
C GLN A 207 0.92 -7.20 26.78
N PRO A 208 -0.29 -7.42 27.32
CA PRO A 208 -1.52 -7.08 26.63
C PRO A 208 -1.75 -5.57 26.62
N PHE A 209 -1.27 -4.89 25.59
CA PHE A 209 -1.49 -3.45 25.28
C PHE A 209 -1.08 -2.46 26.39
N LYS A 210 -0.45 -2.93 27.46
CA LYS A 210 0.06 -2.16 28.57
C LYS A 210 1.26 -2.87 29.14
N TYR A 211 2.25 -2.10 29.56
CA TYR A 211 3.37 -2.63 30.33
C TYR A 211 2.87 -3.22 31.65
N THR A 212 2.99 -4.54 31.79
CA THR A 212 2.57 -5.33 32.94
C THR A 212 3.76 -6.14 33.46
N GLN A 213 4.12 -5.86 34.71
CA GLN A 213 5.11 -6.67 35.44
C GLN A 213 4.43 -7.90 36.05
N PRO A 214 5.19 -8.99 36.30
CA PRO A 214 4.66 -10.13 37.03
C PRO A 214 4.23 -9.70 38.44
N SER A 215 3.13 -10.27 38.95
CA SER A 215 2.58 -9.93 40.26
C SER A 215 3.28 -10.66 41.42
N VAL A 216 3.84 -11.83 41.14
CA VAL A 216 4.56 -12.69 42.09
C VAL A 216 5.74 -13.34 41.36
N CYS A 217 6.86 -13.52 42.05
CA CYS A 217 7.98 -14.26 41.51
C CYS A 217 7.64 -15.75 41.32
N PHE A 218 8.14 -16.37 40.23
CA PHE A 218 8.00 -17.82 40.01
C PHE A 218 8.75 -18.68 41.02
N ASN A 219 9.74 -18.12 41.72
CA ASN A 219 10.40 -18.84 42.80
C ASN A 219 9.48 -18.84 44.04
N PRO A 220 8.95 -20.00 44.48
CA PRO A 220 8.05 -20.09 45.62
C PRO A 220 8.72 -19.70 46.95
N GLN A 221 10.05 -19.67 47.01
CA GLN A 221 10.79 -19.21 48.19
C GLN A 221 11.04 -17.70 48.22
N CYS A 222 10.67 -16.98 47.16
CA CYS A 222 10.85 -15.53 47.06
C CYS A 222 9.52 -14.82 47.30
N ALA A 223 9.51 -13.87 48.25
CA ALA A 223 8.33 -13.07 48.56
C ALA A 223 8.20 -11.79 47.71
N ASN A 224 9.06 -11.60 46.70
CA ASN A 224 9.05 -10.41 45.87
C ASN A 224 7.78 -10.31 45.00
N ARG A 225 7.19 -9.12 44.99
CA ARG A 225 5.96 -8.77 44.24
C ARG A 225 6.06 -7.46 43.45
N VAL A 226 7.19 -6.75 43.54
CA VAL A 226 7.29 -5.37 43.04
C VAL A 226 8.59 -5.13 42.27
N LYS A 227 9.71 -5.71 42.70
CA LYS A 227 11.02 -5.37 42.15
C LYS A 227 11.41 -6.32 41.02
N PHE A 228 10.88 -6.04 39.83
CA PHE A 228 11.23 -6.77 38.61
C PHE A 228 11.97 -5.85 37.64
N GLU A 229 13.08 -6.33 37.11
CA GLU A 229 13.88 -5.66 36.08
C GLU A 229 13.53 -6.28 34.72
N LEU A 230 13.19 -5.46 33.72
CA LEU A 230 12.97 -5.95 32.36
C LEU A 230 14.33 -6.19 31.68
N LEU A 231 14.54 -7.41 31.19
CA LEU A 231 15.69 -7.76 30.36
C LEU A 231 15.34 -7.54 28.90
N THR A 232 15.71 -6.37 28.35
CA THR A 232 15.45 -6.04 26.94
C THR A 232 16.10 -7.02 25.97
N ASN A 233 17.27 -7.56 26.30
CA ASN A 233 18.04 -8.43 25.40
C ASN A 233 17.39 -9.82 25.20
N GLU A 234 16.64 -10.30 26.20
CA GLU A 234 15.97 -11.61 26.18
C GLU A 234 14.46 -11.48 25.98
N SER A 235 13.97 -10.24 25.86
CA SER A 235 12.57 -9.94 25.60
C SER A 235 12.29 -9.97 24.10
N LYS A 236 11.06 -10.32 23.73
CA LYS A 236 10.63 -10.32 22.33
C LYS A 236 9.90 -9.03 22.00
N PHE A 237 10.41 -8.31 21.01
CA PHE A 237 9.79 -7.13 20.44
C PHE A 237 9.22 -7.44 19.06
N VAL A 238 8.10 -6.81 18.74
CA VAL A 238 7.49 -6.84 17.42
C VAL A 238 7.28 -5.41 16.95
N ASP A 239 7.73 -5.12 15.74
CA ASP A 239 7.51 -3.81 15.13
C ASP A 239 6.04 -3.66 14.72
N PHE A 240 5.41 -2.56 15.13
CA PHE A 240 4.08 -2.18 14.66
C PHE A 240 4.10 -0.78 14.06
N GLN A 241 3.17 -0.55 13.14
CA GLN A 241 2.94 0.76 12.55
C GLN A 241 1.45 1.10 12.62
N LYS A 242 1.13 2.27 13.16
CA LYS A 242 -0.23 2.80 13.18
C LYS A 242 -0.47 3.64 11.93
N VAL A 243 -1.59 3.36 11.25
CA VAL A 243 -2.03 4.08 10.06
C VAL A 243 -3.49 4.49 10.19
N PHE A 244 -3.83 5.67 9.66
CA PHE A 244 -5.17 6.24 9.71
C PHE A 244 -5.79 6.20 8.31
N PRO A 245 -6.70 5.25 8.07
CA PRO A 245 -7.43 5.17 6.82
C PRO A 245 -8.55 6.23 6.72
N SER A 246 -8.75 6.80 5.54
CA SER A 246 -9.94 7.57 5.17
C SER A 246 -10.99 6.67 4.51
N GLY A 247 -12.26 6.93 4.85
CA GLY A 247 -13.42 6.12 4.46
C GLY A 247 -14.02 6.45 3.09
N GLU A 248 -13.38 7.28 2.28
CA GLU A 248 -13.85 7.69 0.95
C GLU A 248 -13.00 7.03 -0.13
N PHE A 249 -13.32 5.78 -0.47
CA PHE A 249 -12.70 5.14 -1.62
C PHE A 249 -13.74 4.34 -2.40
N GLU A 250 -13.93 4.69 -3.66
CA GLU A 250 -14.65 3.87 -4.63
C GLU A 250 -13.67 3.04 -5.45
N ASP A 251 -14.03 1.78 -5.68
CA ASP A 251 -13.13 0.78 -6.25
C ASP A 251 -12.61 1.16 -7.64
N SER A 252 -11.29 1.14 -7.76
CA SER A 252 -10.61 0.56 -8.91
C SER A 252 -9.15 0.31 -8.57
N GLU A 253 -8.72 -0.93 -8.74
CA GLU A 253 -7.31 -1.26 -8.74
C GLU A 253 -6.75 -0.91 -10.13
N VAL A 254 -5.59 -0.26 -10.18
CA VAL A 254 -4.79 -0.23 -11.41
C VAL A 254 -4.06 -1.56 -11.45
N MET A 255 -4.59 -2.52 -12.23
CA MET A 255 -4.06 -3.87 -12.34
C MET A 255 -3.37 -4.05 -13.69
N SER A 256 -2.35 -4.92 -13.74
CA SER A 256 -1.73 -5.31 -15.00
C SER A 256 -2.73 -6.04 -15.90
N TYR A 257 -2.56 -5.89 -17.22
CA TYR A 257 -3.43 -6.48 -18.25
C TYR A 257 -3.62 -8.00 -18.09
N GLU A 258 -2.57 -8.73 -17.68
CA GLU A 258 -2.61 -10.19 -17.45
C GLU A 258 -3.46 -10.60 -16.24
N VAL A 259 -3.57 -9.74 -15.22
CA VAL A 259 -4.40 -10.01 -14.05
C VAL A 259 -5.84 -9.56 -14.29
N MET A 260 -6.04 -8.51 -15.10
CA MET A 260 -7.38 -8.11 -15.55
C MET A 260 -8.02 -9.15 -16.48
N SER A 261 -7.27 -9.68 -17.45
CA SER A 261 -7.81 -10.68 -18.39
C SER A 261 -8.22 -11.99 -17.71
N LYS A 262 -7.56 -12.35 -16.60
CA LYS A 262 -7.91 -13.51 -15.77
C LYS A 262 -9.14 -13.28 -14.88
N ARG A 263 -9.43 -12.03 -14.48
CA ARG A 263 -10.58 -11.70 -13.61
C ARG A 263 -11.84 -11.32 -14.38
N LEU A 264 -11.71 -10.79 -15.60
CA LEU A 264 -12.85 -10.38 -16.43
C LEU A 264 -13.62 -11.58 -16.97
N THR A 265 -14.94 -11.48 -16.97
CA THR A 265 -15.79 -12.52 -17.55
C THR A 265 -15.65 -12.55 -19.09
N SER A 266 -15.83 -13.72 -19.70
CA SER A 266 -15.78 -13.86 -21.17
C SER A 266 -16.77 -12.93 -21.88
N ALA A 267 -17.95 -12.71 -21.29
CA ALA A 267 -18.95 -11.79 -21.81
C ALA A 267 -18.47 -10.32 -21.79
N GLU A 268 -17.78 -9.89 -20.73
CA GLU A 268 -17.22 -8.53 -20.66
C GLU A 268 -16.09 -8.34 -21.67
N LEU A 269 -15.22 -9.35 -21.84
CA LEU A 269 -14.16 -9.32 -22.85
C LEU A 269 -14.74 -9.20 -24.26
N ASP A 270 -15.83 -9.90 -24.56
CA ASP A 270 -16.52 -9.80 -25.85
C ASP A 270 -17.08 -8.39 -26.08
N THR A 271 -17.60 -7.72 -25.04
CA THR A 271 -18.05 -6.32 -25.18
C THR A 271 -16.89 -5.37 -25.44
N ILE A 272 -15.77 -5.52 -24.73
CA ILE A 272 -14.57 -4.70 -24.92
C ILE A 272 -13.99 -4.92 -26.32
N CYS A 273 -13.99 -6.17 -26.81
CA CYS A 273 -13.54 -6.51 -28.16
C CYS A 273 -14.43 -5.88 -29.24
N LYS A 274 -15.76 -5.84 -29.04
CA LYS A 274 -16.67 -5.12 -29.94
C LYS A 274 -16.39 -3.62 -29.95
N MET A 275 -16.16 -3.02 -28.77
CA MET A 275 -15.83 -1.60 -28.65
C MET A 275 -14.51 -1.25 -29.35
N SER A 276 -13.48 -2.10 -29.22
CA SER A 276 -12.16 -1.84 -29.82
C SER A 276 -12.16 -1.95 -31.35
N GLN A 277 -13.10 -2.68 -31.93
CA GLN A 277 -13.26 -2.83 -33.39
C GLN A 277 -13.95 -1.63 -34.06
N ASP A 278 -14.61 -0.77 -33.28
CA ASP A 278 -15.37 0.36 -33.81
C ASP A 278 -14.47 1.51 -34.30
N ARG A 279 -14.52 1.81 -35.60
CA ARG A 279 -13.71 2.89 -36.21
C ARG A 279 -14.03 4.29 -35.68
N ARG A 280 -15.22 4.50 -35.10
CA ARG A 280 -15.67 5.79 -34.53
C ARG A 280 -15.66 5.80 -33.00
N LEU A 281 -14.99 4.84 -32.36
CA LEU A 281 -14.91 4.71 -30.90
C LEU A 281 -14.58 6.03 -30.22
N PHE A 282 -13.53 6.73 -30.67
CA PHE A 282 -13.07 7.97 -30.05
C PHE A 282 -14.15 9.07 -30.00
N SER A 283 -14.88 9.27 -31.10
CA SER A 283 -15.95 10.27 -31.17
C SER A 283 -17.18 9.84 -30.36
N ASN A 284 -17.54 8.57 -30.41
CA ASN A 284 -18.67 8.01 -29.67
C ASN A 284 -18.43 8.07 -28.16
N LEU A 285 -17.21 7.74 -27.72
CA LEU A 285 -16.80 7.79 -26.33
C LEU A 285 -16.79 9.24 -25.80
N CYS A 286 -16.25 10.19 -26.57
CA CYS A 286 -16.31 11.63 -26.22
C CYS A 286 -17.75 12.14 -26.03
N ASN A 287 -18.67 11.70 -26.90
CA ASN A 287 -20.08 12.12 -26.81
C ASN A 287 -20.80 11.43 -25.65
N SER A 288 -20.48 10.17 -25.35
CA SER A 288 -21.11 9.40 -24.27
C SER A 288 -20.69 9.87 -22.87
N LEU A 289 -19.43 10.31 -22.70
CA LEU A 289 -18.97 10.81 -21.40
C LEU A 289 -19.68 12.11 -21.00
N PHE A 290 -19.74 13.09 -21.91
CA PHE A 290 -20.20 14.43 -21.59
C PHE A 290 -21.58 14.73 -22.18
N LEU A 291 -22.60 14.03 -21.70
CA LEU A 291 -24.00 14.24 -22.13
C LEU A 291 -24.60 15.55 -21.63
N THR A 292 -24.18 15.99 -20.43
CA THR A 292 -24.73 17.20 -19.79
C THR A 292 -24.11 18.50 -20.32
N ILE A 293 -23.01 18.41 -21.07
CA ILE A 293 -22.26 19.59 -21.52
C ILE A 293 -22.37 19.67 -23.04
N HIS A 294 -22.99 20.73 -23.55
CA HIS A 294 -23.06 20.99 -24.98
C HIS A 294 -21.77 21.70 -25.47
N GLY A 295 -21.28 21.34 -26.67
CA GLY A 295 -20.14 22.00 -27.31
C GLY A 295 -18.73 21.47 -26.96
N ASN A 296 -17.71 22.29 -27.26
CA ASN A 296 -16.29 22.10 -26.93
C ASN A 296 -15.73 20.68 -27.16
N LYS A 297 -15.88 20.17 -28.38
CA LYS A 297 -15.42 18.82 -28.76
C LYS A 297 -13.92 18.62 -28.55
N GLU A 298 -13.11 19.66 -28.73
CA GLU A 298 -11.65 19.59 -28.54
C GLU A 298 -11.28 19.42 -27.08
N VAL A 299 -11.93 20.15 -26.17
CA VAL A 299 -11.72 20.00 -24.72
C VAL A 299 -12.13 18.61 -24.26
N LYS A 300 -13.30 18.11 -24.72
CA LYS A 300 -13.76 16.76 -24.40
C LYS A 300 -12.74 15.69 -24.82
N LYS A 301 -12.18 15.83 -26.03
CA LYS A 301 -11.13 14.95 -26.55
C LYS A 301 -9.84 15.04 -25.72
N GLY A 302 -9.43 16.25 -25.33
CA GLY A 302 -8.25 16.46 -24.48
C GLY A 302 -8.39 15.84 -23.09
N ILE A 303 -9.55 16.03 -22.44
CA ILE A 303 -9.85 15.41 -21.14
C ILE A 303 -9.89 13.88 -21.27
N LEU A 304 -10.41 13.35 -22.37
CA LEU A 304 -10.41 11.92 -22.62
C LEU A 304 -8.98 11.35 -22.70
N LEU A 305 -8.08 12.02 -23.45
CA LEU A 305 -6.68 11.62 -23.55
C LEU A 305 -5.98 11.70 -22.19
N MET A 306 -6.32 12.69 -21.35
CA MET A 306 -5.81 12.79 -19.99
C MET A 306 -6.25 11.61 -19.09
N LEU A 307 -7.47 11.12 -19.26
CA LEU A 307 -8.00 9.98 -18.50
C LEU A 307 -7.32 8.65 -18.88
N PHE A 308 -7.06 8.43 -20.16
CA PHE A 308 -6.28 7.26 -20.61
C PHE A 308 -4.80 7.37 -20.24
N GLY A 309 -4.27 8.60 -20.17
CA GLY A 309 -2.88 8.85 -19.84
C GLY A 309 -1.91 8.25 -20.86
N GLY A 310 -0.64 8.14 -20.47
CA GLY A 310 0.42 7.54 -21.27
C GLY A 310 1.31 6.62 -20.44
N VAL A 311 2.22 5.93 -21.12
CA VAL A 311 3.12 4.96 -20.48
C VAL A 311 4.33 5.68 -19.87
N SER A 312 4.51 5.55 -18.56
CA SER A 312 5.76 5.95 -17.91
C SER A 312 6.88 5.00 -18.31
N LYS A 313 8.00 5.52 -18.81
CA LYS A 313 9.16 4.70 -19.22
C LYS A 313 10.32 4.93 -18.27
N PHE A 314 11.10 3.88 -18.02
CA PHE A 314 12.38 3.97 -17.35
C PHE A 314 13.48 3.93 -18.41
N THR A 315 14.35 4.92 -18.42
CA THR A 315 15.52 4.91 -19.29
C THR A 315 16.59 3.98 -18.71
N GLY A 316 17.50 3.48 -19.56
CA GLY A 316 18.65 2.70 -19.10
C GLY A 316 19.61 3.50 -18.19
N GLU A 317 19.49 4.83 -18.15
CA GLU A 317 20.30 5.75 -17.35
C GLU A 317 19.70 6.03 -15.95
N GLY A 318 18.60 5.37 -15.59
CA GLY A 318 18.01 5.50 -14.26
C GLY A 318 17.02 6.66 -14.10
N THR A 319 16.64 7.34 -15.18
CA THR A 319 15.67 8.44 -15.14
C THR A 319 14.26 7.97 -15.49
N HIS A 320 13.28 8.45 -14.75
CA HIS A 320 11.87 8.20 -15.03
C HIS A 320 11.33 9.26 -16.00
N LEU A 321 10.80 8.80 -17.14
CA LEU A 321 10.07 9.63 -18.08
C LEU A 321 8.58 9.65 -17.70
N ARG A 322 8.06 10.87 -17.54
CA ARG A 322 6.66 11.13 -17.22
C ARG A 322 5.73 10.64 -18.34
N GLY A 323 4.74 9.82 -17.97
CA GLY A 323 3.67 9.35 -18.87
C GLY A 323 2.33 10.05 -18.71
N HIS A 324 2.14 10.85 -17.64
CA HIS A 324 0.87 11.54 -17.37
C HIS A 324 0.78 12.88 -18.11
N MET A 325 -0.39 13.20 -18.65
CA MET A 325 -0.66 14.47 -19.34
C MET A 325 -1.28 15.49 -18.40
N ASN A 326 -0.82 16.74 -18.46
CA ASN A 326 -1.38 17.85 -17.72
C ASN A 326 -2.16 18.76 -18.66
N VAL A 327 -3.40 19.10 -18.26
CA VAL A 327 -4.32 19.89 -19.09
C VAL A 327 -4.77 21.13 -18.32
N CYS A 328 -4.71 22.29 -18.97
CA CYS A 328 -5.18 23.56 -18.41
C CYS A 328 -6.32 24.14 -19.26
N LEU A 329 -7.45 24.44 -18.60
CA LEU A 329 -8.62 25.09 -19.16
C LEU A 329 -8.62 26.56 -18.78
N VAL A 330 -8.47 27.44 -19.77
CA VAL A 330 -8.54 28.89 -19.62
C VAL A 330 -9.78 29.38 -20.33
N GLY A 331 -10.39 30.46 -19.86
CA GLY A 331 -11.54 31.03 -20.56
C GLY A 331 -12.34 32.01 -19.72
N ASP A 332 -13.41 32.52 -20.29
CA ASP A 332 -14.25 33.49 -19.62
C ASP A 332 -15.07 32.84 -18.48
N PRO A 333 -15.61 33.62 -17.52
CA PRO A 333 -16.59 33.10 -16.58
C PRO A 333 -17.80 32.54 -17.35
N SER A 334 -18.51 31.60 -16.72
CA SER A 334 -19.72 30.96 -17.28
C SER A 334 -19.50 29.96 -18.43
N THR A 335 -18.27 29.64 -18.84
CA THR A 335 -18.00 28.64 -19.90
C THR A 335 -17.99 27.17 -19.40
N ALA A 336 -18.81 26.83 -18.39
CA ALA A 336 -18.96 25.47 -17.82
C ALA A 336 -17.68 24.73 -17.35
N LYS A 337 -16.54 25.41 -17.18
CA LYS A 337 -15.26 24.77 -16.77
C LYS A 337 -15.36 23.98 -15.47
N SER A 338 -16.01 24.53 -14.45
CA SER A 338 -16.20 23.86 -13.15
C SER A 338 -17.06 22.61 -13.28
N GLN A 339 -17.94 22.53 -14.27
CA GLN A 339 -18.74 21.34 -14.55
C GLN A 339 -17.88 20.23 -15.16
N PHE A 340 -16.89 20.55 -16.00
CA PHE A 340 -15.91 19.57 -16.48
C PHE A 340 -15.12 18.94 -15.33
N LEU A 341 -14.61 19.75 -14.40
CA LEU A 341 -13.86 19.27 -13.24
C LEU A 341 -14.72 18.35 -12.35
N LYS A 342 -15.93 18.78 -12.00
CA LYS A 342 -16.89 17.98 -11.20
C LYS A 342 -17.31 16.70 -11.90
N HIS A 343 -17.38 16.71 -13.24
CA HIS A 343 -17.70 15.52 -14.00
C HIS A 343 -16.54 14.52 -14.00
N VAL A 344 -15.30 15.01 -14.18
CA VAL A 344 -14.09 14.18 -14.12
C VAL A 344 -13.90 13.57 -12.74
N GLU A 345 -14.18 14.33 -11.68
CA GLU A 345 -14.18 13.84 -10.29
C GLU A 345 -15.14 12.66 -10.09
N ARG A 346 -16.37 12.77 -10.61
CA ARG A 346 -17.37 11.68 -10.52
C ARG A 346 -17.04 10.49 -11.42
N PHE A 347 -16.37 10.72 -12.53
CA PHE A 347 -16.04 9.68 -13.49
C PHE A 347 -14.84 8.84 -13.04
N SER A 348 -13.78 9.51 -12.56
CA SER A 348 -12.54 8.85 -12.17
C SER A 348 -12.53 8.52 -10.67
N PRO A 349 -12.36 7.25 -10.28
CA PRO A 349 -12.37 6.81 -8.89
C PRO A 349 -11.23 7.35 -8.01
N ARG A 350 -10.14 7.80 -8.64
CA ARG A 350 -8.98 8.39 -7.94
C ARG A 350 -8.83 9.87 -8.28
N ALA A 351 -9.94 10.55 -8.53
CA ALA A 351 -9.93 11.98 -8.76
C ALA A 351 -10.30 12.75 -7.50
N VAL A 352 -9.56 13.82 -7.25
CA VAL A 352 -9.80 14.73 -6.12
C VAL A 352 -10.06 16.11 -6.68
N TYR A 353 -11.18 16.71 -6.27
CA TYR A 353 -11.50 18.09 -6.59
C TYR A 353 -11.06 19.02 -5.47
N THR A 354 -10.28 20.04 -5.82
CA THR A 354 -9.81 21.07 -4.91
C THR A 354 -10.00 22.46 -5.51
N SER A 355 -10.22 23.45 -4.64
CA SER A 355 -10.21 24.85 -5.01
C SER A 355 -8.93 25.49 -4.49
N GLY A 356 -8.15 26.09 -5.39
CA GLY A 356 -6.88 26.72 -5.06
C GLY A 356 -6.97 27.88 -4.06
N LYS A 357 -8.16 28.44 -3.84
CA LYS A 357 -8.38 29.51 -2.86
C LYS A 357 -8.63 28.99 -1.45
N THR A 358 -9.31 27.86 -1.32
CA THR A 358 -9.65 27.26 0.00
C THR A 358 -8.64 26.23 0.44
N SER A 359 -7.90 25.65 -0.50
CA SER A 359 -6.83 24.69 -0.24
C SER A 359 -5.55 25.44 0.10
N SER A 360 -4.99 25.18 1.27
CA SER A 360 -3.66 25.66 1.65
C SER A 360 -2.56 24.73 1.10
N ALA A 361 -1.31 25.20 1.08
CA ALA A 361 -0.12 24.38 0.80
C ALA A 361 -0.14 23.00 1.46
N ALA A 362 -0.56 22.98 2.74
CA ALA A 362 -0.67 21.79 3.57
C ALA A 362 -1.75 20.83 3.06
N GLY A 363 -2.91 21.36 2.64
CA GLY A 363 -4.00 20.58 2.07
C GLY A 363 -3.75 20.10 0.65
N LEU A 364 -2.90 20.79 -0.13
CA LEU A 364 -2.59 20.38 -1.51
C LEU A 364 -1.47 19.35 -1.58
N THR A 365 -0.41 19.51 -0.78
CA THR A 365 0.80 18.67 -0.84
C THR A 365 0.85 17.63 0.25
N ALA A 366 1.76 17.75 1.22
CA ALA A 366 1.72 17.02 2.47
C ALA A 366 2.15 17.96 3.60
N ALA A 367 1.58 17.72 4.77
CA ALA A 367 1.88 18.47 5.96
C ALA A 367 2.50 17.55 7.01
N VAL A 368 3.43 18.10 7.79
CA VAL A 368 3.89 17.44 9.01
C VAL A 368 3.10 18.07 10.15
N VAL A 369 2.21 17.29 10.74
CA VAL A 369 1.33 17.71 11.83
C VAL A 369 1.79 16.99 13.09
N ARG A 370 1.70 17.65 14.24
CA ARG A 370 1.97 17.01 15.52
C ARG A 370 0.66 16.40 16.02
N ASP A 371 0.67 15.10 16.27
CA ASP A 371 -0.49 14.39 16.81
C ASP A 371 -0.67 14.73 18.30
N GLU A 372 -1.92 14.90 18.74
CA GLU A 372 -2.22 15.27 20.13
C GLU A 372 -2.11 14.09 21.09
N GLU A 373 -2.31 12.86 20.60
CA GLU A 373 -2.24 11.64 21.43
C GLU A 373 -0.81 11.17 21.67
N SER A 374 0.01 11.11 20.61
CA SER A 374 1.39 10.62 20.71
C SER A 374 2.42 11.73 20.91
N PHE A 375 2.04 13.00 20.70
CA PHE A 375 2.96 14.15 20.63
C PHE A 375 4.05 14.04 19.57
N GLU A 376 3.96 13.05 18.67
CA GLU A 376 4.91 12.82 17.59
C GLU A 376 4.52 13.55 16.31
N PHE A 377 5.50 13.76 15.44
CA PHE A 377 5.29 14.34 14.12
C PHE A 377 4.81 13.26 13.15
N VAL A 378 3.59 13.40 12.66
CA VAL A 378 2.97 12.54 11.66
C VAL A 378 2.92 13.25 10.31
N ILE A 379 2.99 12.47 9.24
CA ILE A 379 2.82 12.99 7.88
C ILE A 379 1.34 12.85 7.51
N GLU A 380 0.73 13.96 7.13
CA GLU A 380 -0.61 14.01 6.54
C GLU A 380 -0.50 14.22 5.03
N ALA A 381 -1.06 13.28 4.28
CA ALA A 381 -1.15 13.34 2.83
C ALA A 381 -2.24 14.33 2.40
N GLY A 382 -1.89 15.28 1.53
CA GLY A 382 -2.82 16.23 0.93
C GLY A 382 -3.41 15.74 -0.39
N ALA A 383 -4.25 16.56 -1.01
CA ALA A 383 -5.07 16.21 -2.15
C ALA A 383 -4.30 15.65 -3.36
N LEU A 384 -3.13 16.21 -3.67
CA LEU A 384 -2.33 15.78 -4.82
C LEU A 384 -1.74 14.37 -4.59
N MET A 385 -1.46 14.03 -3.33
CA MET A 385 -0.98 12.72 -2.96
C MET A 385 -2.09 11.68 -2.92
N LEU A 386 -3.27 12.10 -2.46
CA LEU A 386 -4.43 11.24 -2.43
C LEU A 386 -4.90 10.87 -3.84
N ALA A 387 -4.71 11.77 -4.80
CA ALA A 387 -5.00 11.55 -6.22
C ALA A 387 -3.94 10.71 -6.97
N ALA A 388 -2.99 10.05 -6.29
CA ALA A 388 -1.93 9.25 -6.92
C ALA A 388 -2.47 8.23 -7.95
N ASN A 389 -1.85 8.21 -9.14
CA ASN A 389 -2.24 7.50 -10.35
C ASN A 389 -3.66 7.84 -10.87
N GLY A 390 -4.22 8.97 -10.45
CA GLY A 390 -5.51 9.49 -10.88
C GLY A 390 -5.39 10.93 -11.37
N VAL A 391 -6.46 11.71 -11.18
CA VAL A 391 -6.56 13.09 -11.68
C VAL A 391 -6.79 14.06 -10.53
N CYS A 392 -5.89 15.02 -10.34
CA CYS A 392 -6.09 16.13 -9.43
C CYS A 392 -6.76 17.29 -10.18
N CYS A 393 -7.99 17.62 -9.80
CA CYS A 393 -8.77 18.71 -10.36
C CYS A 393 -8.58 19.97 -9.50
N ILE A 394 -8.02 21.02 -10.07
CA ILE A 394 -7.75 22.30 -9.38
C ILE A 394 -8.58 23.40 -10.03
N LEU A 395 -9.50 23.99 -9.26
CA LEU A 395 -10.24 25.19 -9.66
C LEU A 395 -9.52 26.46 -9.19
N GLU A 396 -9.65 27.55 -9.96
CA GLU A 396 -9.08 28.88 -9.63
C GLU A 396 -7.55 28.82 -9.46
N PHE A 397 -6.89 28.17 -10.41
CA PHE A 397 -5.44 28.05 -10.42
C PHE A 397 -4.73 29.42 -10.43
N ASP A 398 -5.37 30.44 -11.00
CA ASP A 398 -4.88 31.83 -11.02
C ASP A 398 -4.93 32.53 -9.65
N LYS A 399 -5.77 32.05 -8.72
CA LYS A 399 -5.94 32.64 -7.38
C LYS A 399 -5.11 31.97 -6.29
N MET A 400 -4.28 30.99 -6.65
CA MET A 400 -3.41 30.32 -5.69
C MET A 400 -2.24 31.20 -5.26
N ASP A 401 -1.84 31.04 -4.00
CA ASP A 401 -0.64 31.66 -3.45
C ASP A 401 0.63 31.16 -4.15
N ILE A 402 1.64 32.04 -4.24
CA ILE A 402 2.93 31.75 -4.89
C ILE A 402 3.65 30.57 -4.21
N ARG A 403 3.49 30.39 -2.89
CA ARG A 403 4.09 29.27 -2.15
C ARG A 403 3.55 27.93 -2.65
N ASP A 404 2.25 27.86 -2.90
CA ASP A 404 1.56 26.64 -3.32
C ASP A 404 1.93 26.33 -4.78
N GLN A 405 2.04 27.37 -5.62
CA GLN A 405 2.54 27.25 -6.98
C GLN A 405 3.95 26.65 -7.07
N VAL A 406 4.86 26.99 -6.16
CA VAL A 406 6.22 26.41 -6.11
C VAL A 406 6.16 24.92 -5.80
N THR A 407 5.30 24.51 -4.86
CA THR A 407 5.15 23.10 -4.50
C THR A 407 4.53 22.26 -5.63
N ILE A 408 3.56 22.82 -6.36
CA ILE A 408 2.99 22.19 -7.54
C ILE A 408 4.04 22.08 -8.65
N HIS A 409 4.90 23.09 -8.80
CA HIS A 409 5.97 23.05 -9.79
C HIS A 409 6.96 21.91 -9.51
N GLU A 410 7.33 21.66 -8.24
CA GLU A 410 8.11 20.46 -7.85
C GLU A 410 7.35 19.17 -8.18
N ALA A 411 6.07 19.09 -7.80
CA ALA A 411 5.24 17.92 -8.04
C ALA A 411 5.04 17.61 -9.54
N MET A 412 4.84 18.63 -10.38
CA MET A 412 4.66 18.50 -11.83
C MET A 412 5.94 18.06 -12.54
N GLU A 413 7.10 18.49 -12.03
CA GLU A 413 8.39 18.19 -12.65
C GLU A 413 8.93 16.83 -12.25
N GLN A 414 9.00 16.57 -10.94
CA GLN A 414 9.65 15.38 -10.41
C GLN A 414 8.66 14.23 -10.20
N GLN A 415 7.35 14.49 -10.28
CA GLN A 415 6.29 13.55 -9.91
C GLN A 415 6.43 13.00 -8.49
N ALA A 416 7.18 13.71 -7.65
CA ALA A 416 7.47 13.40 -6.27
C ALA A 416 7.68 14.71 -5.51
N ILE A 417 7.30 14.71 -4.24
CA ILE A 417 7.45 15.85 -3.34
C ILE A 417 8.39 15.43 -2.23
N SER A 418 9.44 16.21 -2.00
CA SER A 418 10.40 15.98 -0.93
C SER A 418 10.11 16.90 0.26
N ILE A 419 9.84 16.31 1.43
CA ILE A 419 9.57 17.08 2.65
C ILE A 419 10.67 16.80 3.65
N THR A 420 11.34 17.87 4.09
CA THR A 420 12.29 17.85 5.20
C THR A 420 11.83 18.85 6.25
N LYS A 421 10.99 18.41 7.18
CA LYS A 421 10.43 19.25 8.26
C LYS A 421 10.41 18.48 9.57
N ALA A 422 10.64 19.18 10.67
CA ALA A 422 10.55 18.63 12.03
C ALA A 422 11.36 17.32 12.23
N GLY A 423 12.54 17.21 11.61
CA GLY A 423 13.40 16.03 11.71
C GLY A 423 12.98 14.84 10.81
N VAL A 424 11.86 14.95 10.09
CA VAL A 424 11.39 13.92 9.17
C VAL A 424 11.82 14.28 7.74
N LYS A 425 12.62 13.41 7.12
CA LYS A 425 12.98 13.48 5.69
C LYS A 425 12.23 12.38 4.95
N ALA A 426 11.18 12.75 4.22
CA ALA A 426 10.36 11.83 3.46
C ALA A 426 10.21 12.31 2.01
N THR A 427 10.33 11.39 1.06
CA THR A 427 10.01 11.63 -0.35
C THR A 427 8.74 10.90 -0.67
N LEU A 428 7.72 11.64 -1.10
CA LEU A 428 6.42 11.08 -1.32
C LEU A 428 6.05 11.17 -2.80
N ASN A 429 5.44 10.09 -3.30
CA ASN A 429 5.14 9.96 -4.72
C ASN A 429 3.84 10.71 -5.07
N ALA A 430 3.89 11.52 -6.12
CA ALA A 430 2.87 12.46 -6.54
C ALA A 430 2.51 12.30 -8.03
N ARG A 431 2.67 11.07 -8.58
CA ARG A 431 2.29 10.70 -9.95
C ARG A 431 0.80 10.93 -10.18
N THR A 432 0.44 12.12 -10.63
CA THR A 432 -0.94 12.53 -10.88
C THR A 432 -1.02 13.31 -12.17
N SER A 433 -2.13 13.18 -12.88
CA SER A 433 -2.49 14.10 -13.96
C SER A 433 -3.19 15.30 -13.35
N ILE A 434 -2.76 16.51 -13.70
CA ILE A 434 -3.39 17.74 -13.20
C ILE A 434 -4.34 18.29 -14.25
N LEU A 435 -5.60 18.48 -13.86
CA LEU A 435 -6.59 19.25 -14.60
C LEU A 435 -6.79 20.59 -13.90
N ALA A 436 -6.28 21.66 -14.48
CA ALA A 436 -6.40 23.01 -13.94
C ALA A 436 -7.49 23.80 -14.68
N ALA A 437 -8.27 24.59 -13.95
CA ALA A 437 -9.07 25.66 -14.54
C ALA A 437 -8.61 27.02 -14.03
N ALA A 438 -8.37 27.93 -14.97
CA ALA A 438 -7.95 29.30 -14.71
C ALA A 438 -8.85 30.29 -15.45
N ASN A 439 -8.96 31.50 -14.89
CA ASN A 439 -9.66 32.61 -15.53
C ASN A 439 -8.65 33.69 -15.99
N PRO A 440 -8.95 34.44 -17.06
CA PRO A 440 -8.12 35.57 -17.49
C PRO A 440 -8.16 36.68 -16.43
N ILE A 441 -7.09 37.46 -16.33
CA ILE A 441 -6.92 38.48 -15.28
C ILE A 441 -8.04 39.53 -15.30
N SER A 442 -8.46 39.96 -16.49
CA SER A 442 -9.53 40.94 -16.72
C SER A 442 -10.94 40.32 -16.66
N GLY A 443 -11.07 39.02 -16.39
CA GLY A 443 -12.33 38.29 -16.48
C GLY A 443 -12.84 38.08 -17.90
N ARG A 444 -12.25 38.73 -18.91
CA ARG A 444 -12.47 38.45 -20.34
C ARG A 444 -11.16 38.26 -21.07
N TYR A 445 -11.15 37.36 -22.05
CA TYR A 445 -9.99 37.08 -22.87
C TYR A 445 -9.76 38.15 -23.95
N ASP A 446 -8.75 39.01 -23.75
CA ASP A 446 -8.37 40.04 -24.72
C ASP A 446 -7.50 39.45 -25.84
N ARG A 447 -8.01 39.43 -27.08
CA ARG A 447 -7.26 38.92 -28.26
C ARG A 447 -6.06 39.77 -28.64
N SER A 448 -6.00 41.02 -28.18
CA SER A 448 -4.89 41.95 -28.49
C SER A 448 -3.64 41.69 -27.66
N LYS A 449 -3.73 40.93 -26.57
CA LYS A 449 -2.62 40.63 -25.66
C LYS A 449 -2.12 39.21 -25.88
N SER A 450 -0.85 38.99 -25.53
CA SER A 450 -0.27 37.65 -25.55
C SER A 450 -0.91 36.76 -24.47
N LEU A 451 -0.96 35.45 -24.72
CA LEU A 451 -1.50 34.45 -23.79
C LEU A 451 -0.89 34.58 -22.38
N ARG A 452 0.43 34.82 -22.30
CA ARG A 452 1.15 35.04 -21.04
C ARG A 452 0.77 36.34 -20.32
N GLN A 453 0.35 37.37 -21.04
CA GLN A 453 -0.12 38.62 -20.42
C GLN A 453 -1.59 38.51 -20.01
N ASN A 454 -2.37 37.64 -20.65
CA ASN A 454 -3.77 37.37 -20.30
C ASN A 454 -3.91 36.48 -19.07
N ILE A 455 -2.96 35.56 -18.89
CA ILE A 455 -2.94 34.57 -17.83
C ILE A 455 -1.80 34.93 -16.88
N GLY A 456 -2.10 35.28 -15.63
CA GLY A 456 -1.12 35.72 -14.63
C GLY A 456 -0.20 34.61 -14.10
N LEU A 457 0.28 33.71 -14.98
CA LEU A 457 1.10 32.55 -14.64
C LEU A 457 2.56 32.73 -15.09
N SER A 458 3.46 32.04 -14.39
CA SER A 458 4.87 32.00 -14.74
C SER A 458 5.11 31.15 -16.00
N ALA A 459 6.15 31.49 -16.76
CA ALA A 459 6.52 30.75 -17.97
C ALA A 459 6.95 29.30 -17.67
N SER A 460 7.50 29.05 -16.47
CA SER A 460 7.90 27.70 -16.05
C SER A 460 6.69 26.78 -15.92
N ILE A 461 5.63 27.22 -15.21
CA ILE A 461 4.39 26.43 -15.07
C ILE A 461 3.73 26.25 -16.43
N MET A 462 3.71 27.29 -17.26
CA MET A 462 3.12 27.22 -18.60
C MET A 462 3.78 26.15 -19.46
N SER A 463 5.10 26.00 -19.40
CA SER A 463 5.81 24.96 -20.17
C SER A 463 5.56 23.53 -19.66
N ARG A 464 4.98 23.34 -18.47
CA ARG A 464 4.73 22.01 -17.85
C ARG A 464 3.34 21.45 -18.13
N PHE A 465 2.43 22.30 -18.58
CA PHE A 465 1.13 21.88 -19.09
C PHE A 465 1.30 21.51 -20.55
N ASP A 466 0.90 20.28 -20.89
CA ASP A 466 1.07 19.73 -22.24
C ASP A 466 -0.02 20.26 -23.19
N LEU A 467 -1.21 20.51 -22.65
CA LEU A 467 -2.35 21.03 -23.40
C LEU A 467 -2.94 22.28 -22.72
N PHE A 468 -3.12 23.33 -23.52
CA PHE A 468 -3.88 24.52 -23.18
C PHE A 468 -5.12 24.62 -24.04
N PHE A 469 -6.28 24.70 -23.39
CA PHE A 469 -7.53 25.02 -24.07
C PHE A 469 -8.00 26.39 -23.63
N VAL A 470 -8.10 27.32 -24.58
CA VAL A 470 -8.67 28.65 -24.35
C VAL A 470 -10.11 28.66 -24.86
N LEU A 471 -11.05 28.74 -23.93
CA LEU A 471 -12.48 28.88 -24.17
C LEU A 471 -12.83 30.36 -24.21
N VAL A 472 -13.07 30.88 -25.41
CA VAL A 472 -13.51 32.26 -25.60
C VAL A 472 -15.03 32.27 -25.70
N ASP A 473 -15.67 33.15 -24.93
CA ASP A 473 -17.10 33.37 -25.02
C ASP A 473 -17.39 34.34 -26.17
N GLU A 474 -18.07 33.85 -27.21
CA GLU A 474 -18.56 34.66 -28.33
C GLU A 474 -20.08 34.70 -28.29
N CYS A 475 -20.67 35.89 -28.28
CA CYS A 475 -22.13 36.04 -28.32
C CYS A 475 -22.66 35.56 -29.67
N ASN A 476 -23.35 34.43 -29.69
CA ASN A 476 -23.93 33.84 -30.89
C ASN A 476 -25.28 33.20 -30.58
N ASP A 477 -26.34 33.81 -31.10
CA ASP A 477 -27.72 33.42 -30.86
C ASP A 477 -28.01 31.94 -31.18
N ILE A 478 -27.35 31.38 -32.20
CA ILE A 478 -27.55 29.98 -32.61
C ILE A 478 -26.97 29.03 -31.54
N VAL A 479 -25.79 29.35 -31.03
CA VAL A 479 -25.10 28.54 -30.00
C VAL A 479 -25.83 28.69 -28.68
N ASP A 480 -26.24 29.91 -28.32
CA ASP A 480 -26.98 30.20 -27.09
C ASP A 480 -28.35 29.52 -27.08
N TYR A 481 -29.05 29.52 -28.21
CA TYR A 481 -30.31 28.79 -28.35
C TYR A 481 -30.12 27.28 -28.22
N ALA A 482 -29.07 26.72 -28.82
CA ALA A 482 -28.74 25.30 -28.68
C ALA A 482 -28.41 24.93 -27.23
N VAL A 483 -27.64 25.76 -26.52
CA VAL A 483 -27.33 25.58 -25.10
C VAL A 483 -28.60 25.68 -24.25
N ALA A 484 -29.45 26.68 -24.48
CA ALA A 484 -30.72 26.86 -23.77
C ALA A 484 -31.64 25.65 -23.95
N ARG A 485 -31.72 25.12 -25.18
CA ARG A 485 -32.47 23.89 -25.46
C ARG A 485 -31.94 22.70 -24.68
N SER A 486 -30.62 22.48 -24.66
CA SER A 486 -30.02 21.40 -23.88
C SER A 486 -30.29 21.52 -22.36
N ILE A 487 -30.33 22.74 -21.82
CA ILE A 487 -30.66 23.00 -20.42
C ILE A 487 -32.13 22.66 -20.14
N VAL A 488 -33.03 23.07 -21.03
CA VAL A 488 -34.47 22.76 -20.93
C VAL A 488 -34.68 21.25 -20.98
N ASP A 489 -34.05 20.56 -21.93
CA ASP A 489 -34.15 19.10 -22.07
C ASP A 489 -33.67 18.37 -20.79
N LEU A 490 -32.59 18.84 -20.18
CA LEU A 490 -32.05 18.29 -18.93
C LEU A 490 -33.03 18.44 -17.74
N HIS A 491 -33.73 19.58 -17.66
CA HIS A 491 -34.69 19.86 -16.58
C HIS A 491 -36.08 19.25 -16.83
N MET A 492 -36.49 19.08 -18.08
CA MET A 492 -37.80 18.51 -18.40
C MET A 492 -37.86 17.00 -18.16
N SER A 493 -36.74 16.31 -17.91
CA SER A 493 -36.64 14.85 -17.71
C SER A 493 -37.27 13.99 -18.82
N VAL A 494 -37.70 14.62 -19.91
CA VAL A 494 -38.14 13.94 -21.13
C VAL A 494 -36.88 13.37 -21.74
N GLN A 495 -36.70 12.06 -21.62
CA GLN A 495 -35.67 11.34 -22.37
C GLN A 495 -35.98 11.51 -23.85
N SER A 496 -35.42 12.53 -24.49
CA SER A 496 -35.36 12.61 -25.95
C SER A 496 -34.42 11.50 -26.40
N SER A 497 -35.04 10.39 -26.79
CA SER A 497 -34.46 9.22 -27.45
C SER A 497 -33.88 9.56 -28.82
N THR A 498 -32.85 10.41 -28.87
CA THR A 498 -32.12 10.76 -30.10
C THR A 498 -30.60 10.72 -29.95
N ASP A 499 -30.07 10.87 -28.73
CA ASP A 499 -28.68 10.51 -28.44
C ASP A 499 -28.69 9.12 -27.79
N VAL A 500 -28.75 8.09 -28.63
CA VAL A 500 -28.49 6.72 -28.19
C VAL A 500 -27.11 6.73 -27.52
N GLN A 501 -27.07 6.58 -26.19
CA GLN A 501 -25.83 6.25 -25.49
C GLN A 501 -25.28 5.01 -26.16
N SER A 502 -24.23 5.18 -26.97
CA SER A 502 -23.61 4.07 -27.68
C SER A 502 -22.90 3.12 -26.71
N TYR A 503 -22.44 3.64 -25.56
CA TYR A 503 -21.79 2.88 -24.51
C TYR A 503 -22.21 3.38 -23.13
N SER A 504 -22.38 2.46 -22.18
CA SER A 504 -22.60 2.80 -20.77
C SER A 504 -21.34 3.39 -20.15
N VAL A 505 -21.51 4.31 -19.19
CA VAL A 505 -20.40 4.87 -18.39
C VAL A 505 -19.61 3.76 -17.68
N GLY A 506 -20.28 2.68 -17.26
CA GLY A 506 -19.64 1.52 -16.65
C GLY A 506 -18.72 0.76 -17.62
N ASP A 507 -19.14 0.61 -18.87
CA ASP A 507 -18.35 -0.09 -19.90
C ASP A 507 -17.15 0.77 -20.32
N ILE A 508 -17.33 2.09 -20.42
CA ILE A 508 -16.25 3.04 -20.69
C ILE A 508 -15.22 3.04 -19.55
N ARG A 509 -15.68 3.03 -18.29
CA ARG A 509 -14.78 2.98 -17.13
C ARG A 509 -13.95 1.70 -17.10
N ARG A 510 -14.55 0.55 -17.44
CA ARG A 510 -13.82 -0.73 -17.56
C ARG A 510 -12.82 -0.71 -18.72
N HIS A 511 -13.23 -0.20 -19.89
CA HIS A 511 -12.35 -0.08 -21.05
C HIS A 511 -11.17 0.89 -20.83
N SER A 512 -11.37 1.95 -20.05
CA SER A 512 -10.32 2.90 -19.69
C SER A 512 -9.35 2.38 -18.62
N MET A 513 -9.69 1.31 -17.92
CA MET A 513 -8.83 0.69 -16.90
C MET A 513 -7.92 -0.39 -17.48
N THR A 514 -8.28 -0.99 -18.62
CA THR A 514 -7.40 -1.79 -19.49
C THR A 514 -6.42 -0.95 -20.27
#